data_AF-A2Z500-F1
#
_entry.id   AF-A2Z500-F1
#
_cell.length_a   1.000
_cell.length_b   1.000
_cell.length_c   1.000
_cell.angle_alpha   90.00
_cell.angle_beta   90.00
_cell.angle_gamma   90.00
#
_symmetry.space_group_name_H-M   'P 1'
#
loop_
_entity.id
_entity.type
_entity.pdbx_description
1 polymer ?
#
loop_
_entity_poly.entity_id
_entity_poly.type
_entity_poly.pdbx_seq_one_letter_code
_entity_poly.pdbx_strand_id
1 'polypeptide(L)'
;MPPEMDEMPLSDDVLREILLRVPPLPTQLIRAGAVCRRWRRIAAEPGFLRRYRAHHGEPPLLGFFANPRGREPLFRATLDAPDRVPPERFSLRLHDDTELGGNWYYHGCRHGRLLLLNWKSGLGCRQILIWDPVSGDLIHLSPPPQLDALKGVFFQATVICAATTAAGDHVHGDNCKSNPFKVVLVGTDRSTAFAFVYSSETGDWGDHAAETPVGNCISLGCRCIQIGDFLYWMLFGYDNNILEFNLVNHSLSVVYVPTHIHEDHDGLYPITLQEGTELGLIVMSRSCMQIWQWMIDFDGLPGWLPLEPIYLDNLLHLSAGECVNPTKVLGFSQDYNELFVASSTRIFMVNLESLRFKELCKMDEFLDSPDSRPIYAVYPIASFYDADSSSSSA
;
A
#
# COMPACT_ATOMS: atom_id res chain seq x y z
N MET A 1 -23.40 -4.44 -58.34
CA MET A 1 -22.43 -4.94 -57.35
C MET A 1 -22.17 -3.82 -56.37
N PRO A 2 -22.32 -4.03 -55.05
CA PRO A 2 -21.66 -3.15 -54.10
C PRO A 2 -20.15 -3.25 -54.34
N PRO A 3 -19.35 -2.19 -54.11
CA PRO A 3 -17.91 -2.33 -54.16
C PRO A 3 -17.49 -3.39 -53.14
N GLU A 4 -16.73 -4.39 -53.59
CA GLU A 4 -15.96 -5.24 -52.69
C GLU A 4 -15.07 -4.30 -51.88
N MET A 5 -15.40 -4.17 -50.60
CA MET A 5 -14.53 -3.52 -49.64
C MET A 5 -13.29 -4.40 -49.59
N ASP A 6 -12.19 -3.91 -50.14
CA ASP A 6 -10.89 -4.58 -50.14
C ASP A 6 -10.47 -4.70 -48.67
N GLU A 7 -10.90 -5.77 -48.00
CA GLU A 7 -10.53 -6.10 -46.62
C GLU A 7 -9.05 -6.51 -46.64
N MET A 8 -8.17 -5.52 -46.74
CA MET A 8 -6.78 -5.72 -46.38
C MET A 8 -6.76 -6.29 -44.95
N PRO A 9 -6.24 -7.51 -44.75
CA PRO A 9 -6.20 -8.09 -43.42
C PRO A 9 -5.36 -7.15 -42.54
N LEU A 10 -5.99 -6.58 -41.50
CA LEU A 10 -5.35 -5.80 -40.45
C LEU A 10 -4.01 -6.44 -40.09
N SER A 11 -2.88 -5.73 -40.19
CA SER A 11 -1.57 -6.28 -39.85
C SER A 11 -1.42 -6.48 -38.34
N ASP A 12 -0.47 -7.32 -37.91
CA ASP A 12 -0.23 -7.54 -36.46
C ASP A 12 0.20 -6.24 -35.77
N ASP A 13 0.89 -5.35 -36.48
CA ASP A 13 1.35 -4.08 -35.94
C ASP A 13 0.18 -3.12 -35.70
N VAL A 14 -0.75 -3.02 -36.64
CA VAL A 14 -1.97 -2.22 -36.43
C VAL A 14 -2.80 -2.81 -35.29
N LEU A 15 -2.87 -4.13 -35.17
CA LEU A 15 -3.56 -4.78 -34.06
C LEU A 15 -2.89 -4.49 -32.71
N ARG A 16 -1.56 -4.48 -32.63
CA ARG A 16 -0.83 -4.03 -31.42
C ARG A 16 -1.21 -2.59 -31.08
N GLU A 17 -1.21 -1.68 -32.05
CA GLU A 17 -1.58 -0.28 -31.83
C GLU A 17 -3.04 -0.11 -31.39
N ILE A 18 -3.95 -0.97 -31.85
CA ILE A 18 -5.34 -0.99 -31.37
C ILE A 18 -5.39 -1.46 -29.91
N LEU A 19 -4.75 -2.59 -29.60
CA LEU A 19 -4.74 -3.16 -28.25
C LEU A 19 -4.04 -2.25 -27.23
N LEU A 20 -3.02 -1.48 -27.65
CA LEU A 20 -2.35 -0.48 -26.79
C LEU A 20 -3.28 0.63 -26.31
N ARG A 21 -4.37 0.93 -27.05
CA ARG A 21 -5.32 1.98 -26.68
C ARG A 21 -6.46 1.47 -25.78
N VAL A 22 -6.53 0.16 -25.54
CA VAL A 22 -7.53 -0.43 -24.66
C VAL A 22 -7.21 -0.02 -23.21
N PRO A 23 -8.16 0.51 -22.42
CA PRO A 23 -7.90 0.92 -21.05
C PRO A 23 -7.32 -0.21 -20.19
N PRO A 24 -6.41 0.09 -19.24
CA PRO A 24 -5.72 -0.90 -18.41
C PRO A 24 -6.61 -1.42 -17.28
N LEU A 25 -7.85 -1.78 -17.59
CA LEU A 25 -8.79 -2.33 -16.63
C LEU A 25 -8.80 -3.87 -16.72
N PRO A 26 -9.01 -4.58 -15.60
CA PRO A 26 -8.86 -6.03 -15.53
C PRO A 26 -9.55 -6.85 -16.61
N THR A 27 -10.74 -6.45 -17.08
CA THR A 27 -11.45 -7.26 -18.08
C THR A 27 -11.18 -6.87 -19.51
N GLN A 28 -10.63 -5.70 -19.79
CA GLN A 28 -10.62 -5.13 -21.14
C GLN A 28 -9.65 -5.88 -22.06
N LEU A 29 -8.39 -6.04 -21.63
CA LEU A 29 -7.40 -6.78 -22.42
C LEU A 29 -7.75 -8.28 -22.52
N ILE A 30 -8.34 -8.86 -21.47
CA ILE A 30 -8.85 -10.24 -21.46
C ILE A 30 -9.95 -10.42 -22.52
N ARG A 31 -10.92 -9.51 -22.56
CA ARG A 31 -12.01 -9.53 -23.53
C ARG A 31 -11.49 -9.35 -24.95
N ALA A 32 -10.53 -8.46 -25.16
CA ALA A 32 -9.86 -8.31 -26.45
C ALA A 32 -9.15 -9.60 -26.88
N GLY A 33 -8.42 -10.25 -25.96
CA GLY A 33 -7.78 -11.55 -26.21
C GLY A 33 -8.77 -12.70 -26.42
N ALA A 34 -10.02 -12.57 -25.98
CA ALA A 34 -11.07 -13.57 -26.19
C ALA A 34 -11.66 -13.55 -27.62
N VAL A 35 -11.43 -12.49 -28.40
CA VAL A 35 -11.97 -12.33 -29.77
C VAL A 35 -11.51 -13.45 -30.70
N CYS A 36 -10.21 -13.71 -30.78
CA CYS A 36 -9.66 -14.81 -31.56
C CYS A 36 -8.23 -15.18 -31.11
N ARG A 37 -7.72 -16.34 -31.57
CA ARG A 37 -6.35 -16.81 -31.25
C ARG A 37 -5.26 -15.79 -31.58
N ARG A 38 -5.46 -15.03 -32.66
CA ARG A 38 -4.52 -13.99 -33.10
C ARG A 38 -4.43 -12.82 -32.11
N TRP A 39 -5.58 -12.31 -31.66
CA TRP A 39 -5.63 -11.25 -30.65
C TRP A 39 -5.08 -11.74 -29.32
N ARG A 40 -5.45 -12.97 -28.89
CA ARG A 40 -4.90 -13.58 -27.67
C ARG A 40 -3.38 -13.64 -27.68
N ARG A 41 -2.80 -14.11 -28.78
CA ARG A 41 -1.33 -14.21 -28.93
C ARG A 41 -0.69 -12.85 -28.73
N ILE A 42 -1.18 -11.81 -29.41
CA ILE A 42 -0.60 -10.47 -29.31
C ILE A 42 -0.78 -9.89 -27.91
N ALA A 43 -1.97 -10.03 -27.32
CA ALA A 43 -2.25 -9.54 -25.97
C ALA A 43 -1.39 -10.21 -24.89
N ALA A 44 -0.96 -11.45 -25.09
CA ALA A 44 -0.08 -12.19 -24.18
C ALA A 44 1.42 -12.07 -24.52
N GLU A 45 1.81 -11.38 -25.60
CA GLU A 45 3.21 -11.23 -25.97
C GLU A 45 3.97 -10.42 -24.89
N PRO A 46 5.08 -10.92 -24.31
CA PRO A 46 5.80 -10.19 -23.27
C PRO A 46 6.29 -8.80 -23.71
N GLY A 47 6.66 -8.67 -24.99
CA GLY A 47 7.04 -7.39 -25.58
C GLY A 47 5.86 -6.42 -25.70
N PHE A 48 4.67 -6.92 -26.00
CA PHE A 48 3.44 -6.12 -26.03
C PHE A 48 3.05 -5.68 -24.61
N LEU A 49 3.03 -6.59 -23.63
CA LEU A 49 2.68 -6.25 -22.25
C LEU A 49 3.62 -5.18 -21.66
N ARG A 50 4.93 -5.27 -21.91
CA ARG A 50 5.87 -4.20 -21.51
C ARG A 50 5.52 -2.85 -22.14
N ARG A 51 5.20 -2.83 -23.45
CA ARG A 51 4.77 -1.61 -24.15
C ARG A 51 3.43 -1.09 -23.64
N TYR A 52 2.49 -1.98 -23.35
CA TYR A 52 1.16 -1.67 -22.82
C TYR A 52 1.27 -0.97 -21.46
N ARG A 53 2.03 -1.56 -20.54
CA ARG A 53 2.30 -1.00 -19.22
C ARG A 53 3.03 0.35 -19.32
N ALA A 54 4.05 0.45 -20.18
CA ALA A 54 4.76 1.72 -20.41
C ALA A 54 3.85 2.81 -21.03
N HIS A 55 2.91 2.42 -21.90
CA HIS A 55 1.96 3.35 -22.52
C HIS A 55 0.95 3.92 -21.52
N HIS A 56 0.49 3.10 -20.57
CA HIS A 56 -0.46 3.52 -19.55
C HIS A 56 0.18 4.13 -18.30
N GLY A 57 1.44 3.79 -18.04
CA GLY A 57 2.20 4.27 -16.89
C GLY A 57 1.70 3.63 -15.58
N GLU A 58 0.76 4.29 -14.92
CA GLU A 58 0.18 3.85 -13.65
C GLU A 58 -0.82 2.70 -13.86
N PRO A 59 -0.73 1.60 -13.07
CA PRO A 59 -1.71 0.53 -13.14
C PRO A 59 -3.10 0.97 -12.65
N PRO A 60 -4.15 0.14 -12.76
CA PRO A 60 -5.41 0.39 -12.06
C PRO A 60 -5.28 0.07 -10.55
N LEU A 61 -5.91 0.88 -9.70
CA LEU A 61 -6.13 0.55 -8.30
C LEU A 61 -7.22 -0.53 -8.19
N LEU A 62 -6.81 -1.79 -8.00
CA LEU A 62 -7.68 -2.96 -8.05
C LEU A 62 -8.55 -3.10 -6.81
N GLY A 63 -7.99 -2.73 -5.66
CA GLY A 63 -8.66 -2.89 -4.38
C GLY A 63 -7.76 -2.57 -3.20
N PHE A 64 -8.13 -3.10 -2.04
CA PHE A 64 -7.31 -3.05 -0.84
C PHE A 64 -7.44 -4.35 -0.04
N PHE A 65 -6.37 -4.67 0.67
CA PHE A 65 -6.36 -5.73 1.67
C PHE A 65 -6.58 -5.15 3.06
N ALA A 66 -7.24 -5.91 3.93
CA ALA A 66 -7.48 -5.52 5.32
C ALA A 66 -7.20 -6.68 6.27
N ASN A 67 -6.80 -6.33 7.49
CA ASN A 67 -6.65 -7.26 8.61
C ASN A 67 -7.87 -7.13 9.54
N PRO A 68 -8.99 -7.82 9.28
CA PRO A 68 -10.10 -7.89 10.23
C PRO A 68 -9.64 -8.55 11.53
N ARG A 69 -10.14 -8.07 12.67
CA ARG A 69 -9.87 -8.73 13.96
C ARG A 69 -10.55 -10.09 13.98
N GLY A 70 -9.84 -11.14 14.39
CA GLY A 70 -10.43 -12.46 14.61
C GLY A 70 -10.73 -13.27 13.35
N ARG A 71 -10.43 -12.73 12.16
CA ARG A 71 -10.66 -13.37 10.86
C ARG A 71 -9.38 -13.45 10.05
N GLU A 72 -9.43 -14.28 9.02
CA GLU A 72 -8.41 -14.29 7.98
C GLU A 72 -8.36 -12.95 7.25
N PRO A 73 -7.17 -12.55 6.77
CA PRO A 73 -7.02 -11.33 6.00
C PRO A 73 -7.88 -11.33 4.72
N LEU A 74 -8.48 -10.18 4.39
CA LEU A 74 -9.51 -10.07 3.35
C LEU A 74 -9.12 -9.08 2.25
N PHE A 75 -9.51 -9.37 1.00
CA PHE A 75 -9.46 -8.45 -0.12
C PHE A 75 -10.83 -7.81 -0.41
N ARG A 76 -10.81 -6.54 -0.80
CA ARG A 76 -11.97 -5.82 -1.32
C ARG A 76 -11.62 -5.05 -2.58
N ALA A 77 -12.36 -5.30 -3.65
CA ALA A 77 -12.22 -4.57 -4.90
C ALA A 77 -12.75 -3.13 -4.79
N THR A 78 -12.08 -2.23 -5.48
CA THR A 78 -12.47 -0.80 -5.60
C THR A 78 -13.16 -0.51 -6.92
N LEU A 79 -12.91 -1.34 -7.94
CA LEU A 79 -13.53 -1.25 -9.26
C LEU A 79 -14.94 -1.85 -9.26
N ASP A 80 -15.83 -1.25 -10.06
CA ASP A 80 -17.19 -1.75 -10.28
C ASP A 80 -17.24 -2.81 -11.39
N ALA A 81 -18.36 -3.53 -11.47
CA ALA A 81 -18.59 -4.41 -12.60
C ALA A 81 -18.56 -3.59 -13.92
N PRO A 82 -17.94 -4.12 -14.99
CA PRO A 82 -17.43 -5.48 -15.15
C PRO A 82 -16.00 -5.71 -14.64
N ASP A 83 -15.26 -4.66 -14.28
CA ASP A 83 -13.82 -4.69 -13.97
C ASP A 83 -13.49 -5.05 -12.51
N ARG A 84 -14.51 -5.33 -11.71
CA ARG A 84 -14.38 -5.82 -10.33
C ARG A 84 -13.64 -7.16 -10.28
N VAL A 85 -12.52 -7.19 -9.57
CA VAL A 85 -11.79 -8.44 -9.27
C VAL A 85 -12.52 -9.21 -8.17
N PRO A 86 -12.91 -10.49 -8.40
CA PRO A 86 -13.53 -11.31 -7.36
C PRO A 86 -12.58 -11.56 -6.18
N PRO A 87 -13.03 -11.47 -4.91
CA PRO A 87 -12.19 -11.71 -3.74
C PRO A 87 -11.49 -13.06 -3.72
N GLU A 88 -12.11 -14.09 -4.27
CA GLU A 88 -11.57 -15.45 -4.35
C GLU A 88 -10.29 -15.53 -5.20
N ARG A 89 -10.10 -14.59 -6.13
CA ARG A 89 -8.88 -14.51 -6.94
C ARG A 89 -7.69 -14.04 -6.10
N PHE A 90 -7.94 -13.23 -5.08
CA PHE A 90 -6.94 -12.72 -4.15
C PHE A 90 -7.19 -13.25 -2.73
N SER A 91 -7.53 -14.54 -2.63
CA SER A 91 -7.54 -15.26 -1.35
C SER A 91 -6.25 -16.05 -1.18
N LEU A 92 -5.51 -15.78 -0.10
CA LEU A 92 -4.30 -16.52 0.24
C LEU A 92 -4.62 -17.52 1.35
N ARG A 93 -4.56 -18.82 1.04
CA ARG A 93 -4.72 -19.89 2.04
C ARG A 93 -3.38 -20.16 2.71
N LEU A 94 -3.12 -19.46 3.80
CA LEU A 94 -1.97 -19.73 4.65
C LEU A 94 -2.31 -20.95 5.51
N HIS A 95 -1.57 -22.05 5.35
CA HIS A 95 -1.72 -23.16 6.28
C HIS A 95 -1.33 -22.68 7.68
N ASP A 96 -2.13 -23.05 8.67
CA ASP A 96 -1.70 -23.00 10.06
C ASP A 96 -0.49 -23.92 10.17
N ASP A 97 0.71 -23.33 10.11
CA ASP A 97 1.94 -24.06 10.34
C ASP A 97 1.98 -24.40 11.83
N THR A 98 1.38 -25.54 12.18
CA THR A 98 1.15 -25.97 13.57
C THR A 98 2.45 -26.07 14.38
N GLU A 99 3.61 -26.19 13.70
CA GLU A 99 4.92 -26.26 14.35
C GLU A 99 5.41 -24.88 14.85
N LEU A 100 5.23 -23.82 14.06
CA LEU A 100 5.63 -22.46 14.45
C LEU A 100 4.53 -21.74 15.24
N GLY A 101 3.28 -21.91 14.80
CA GLY A 101 2.10 -21.17 15.25
C GLY A 101 2.23 -19.65 15.07
N GLY A 102 1.13 -18.92 15.29
CA GLY A 102 1.09 -17.46 15.13
C GLY A 102 0.11 -17.03 14.06
N ASN A 103 -0.19 -15.74 14.00
CA ASN A 103 -1.18 -15.18 13.09
C ASN A 103 -0.49 -14.36 12.00
N TRP A 104 -1.00 -14.45 10.78
CA TRP A 104 -0.53 -13.67 9.65
C TRP A 104 -1.26 -12.34 9.56
N TYR A 105 -0.50 -11.27 9.36
CA TYR A 105 -1.03 -9.91 9.19
C TYR A 105 -0.36 -9.25 7.98
N TYR A 106 -1.15 -8.52 7.19
CA TYR A 106 -0.61 -7.58 6.20
C TYR A 106 0.11 -6.42 6.88
N HIS A 107 1.23 -5.95 6.32
CA HIS A 107 1.98 -4.80 6.84
C HIS A 107 2.29 -3.73 5.78
N GLY A 108 2.29 -4.07 4.50
CA GLY A 108 2.53 -3.12 3.42
C GLY A 108 2.20 -3.68 2.05
N CYS A 109 1.78 -2.82 1.12
CA CYS A 109 1.59 -3.16 -0.28
C CYS A 109 2.27 -2.08 -1.13
N ARG A 110 3.20 -2.47 -2.00
CA ARG A 110 3.88 -1.53 -2.88
C ARG A 110 4.27 -2.22 -4.19
N HIS A 111 4.04 -1.55 -5.32
CA HIS A 111 4.33 -2.07 -6.66
C HIS A 111 3.76 -3.48 -6.93
N GLY A 112 2.51 -3.73 -6.49
CA GLY A 112 1.84 -5.03 -6.67
C GLY A 112 2.33 -6.17 -5.78
N ARG A 113 3.27 -5.92 -4.85
CA ARG A 113 3.73 -6.90 -3.86
C ARG A 113 3.17 -6.57 -2.48
N LEU A 114 2.56 -7.57 -1.86
CA LEU A 114 2.00 -7.50 -0.52
C LEU A 114 2.95 -8.19 0.46
N LEU A 115 3.23 -7.53 1.59
CA LEU A 115 4.08 -8.06 2.64
C LEU A 115 3.23 -8.48 3.84
N LEU A 116 3.47 -9.71 4.31
CA LEU A 116 2.86 -10.27 5.50
C LEU A 116 3.94 -10.64 6.53
N LEU A 117 3.61 -10.44 7.81
CA LEU A 117 4.39 -10.96 8.92
C LEU A 117 3.57 -12.03 9.64
N ASN A 118 4.19 -13.17 9.93
CA ASN A 118 3.67 -14.11 10.91
C ASN A 118 4.16 -13.69 12.30
N TRP A 119 3.21 -13.38 13.18
CA TRP A 119 3.52 -12.89 14.52
C TRP A 119 2.90 -13.78 15.59
N LYS A 120 3.68 -14.05 16.64
CA LYS A 120 3.22 -14.78 17.83
C LYS A 120 3.54 -14.02 19.10
N SER A 121 2.51 -13.79 19.92
CA SER A 121 2.63 -13.08 21.20
C SER A 121 3.74 -13.70 22.07
N GLY A 122 4.61 -12.85 22.61
CA GLY A 122 5.75 -13.25 23.44
C GLY A 122 6.96 -13.82 22.68
N LEU A 123 6.81 -14.25 21.41
CA LEU A 123 7.91 -14.81 20.62
C LEU A 123 8.45 -13.89 19.54
N GLY A 124 7.63 -13.00 18.99
CA GLY A 124 8.09 -12.08 17.95
C GLY A 124 7.60 -12.42 16.54
N CYS A 125 8.25 -11.81 15.56
CA CYS A 125 8.12 -12.15 14.14
C CYS A 125 8.75 -13.54 13.90
N ARG A 126 8.00 -14.44 13.26
CA ARG A 126 8.42 -15.82 13.01
C ARG A 126 8.77 -16.07 11.55
N GLN A 127 8.01 -15.46 10.65
CA GLN A 127 8.18 -15.60 9.21
C GLN A 127 7.76 -14.29 8.53
N ILE A 128 8.38 -14.00 7.40
CA ILE A 128 8.02 -12.89 6.53
C ILE A 128 7.64 -13.51 5.19
N LEU A 129 6.53 -13.05 4.62
CA LEU A 129 6.03 -13.52 3.32
C LEU A 129 5.80 -12.33 2.41
N ILE A 130 6.34 -12.41 1.20
CA ILE A 130 6.01 -11.49 0.11
C ILE A 130 5.16 -12.26 -0.88
N TRP A 131 4.01 -11.68 -1.20
CA TRP A 131 3.02 -12.27 -2.09
C TRP A 131 2.71 -11.31 -3.23
N ASP A 132 2.73 -11.80 -4.48
CA ASP A 132 2.12 -11.14 -5.63
C ASP A 132 0.73 -11.74 -5.88
N PRO A 133 -0.36 -11.02 -5.57
CA PRO A 133 -1.72 -11.56 -5.76
C PRO A 133 -2.10 -11.82 -7.21
N VAL A 134 -1.46 -11.15 -8.18
CA VAL A 134 -1.81 -11.28 -9.60
C VAL A 134 -1.12 -12.49 -10.23
N SER A 135 0.16 -12.72 -9.94
CA SER A 135 0.87 -13.91 -10.42
C SER A 135 0.66 -15.14 -9.54
N GLY A 136 0.37 -14.93 -8.25
CA GLY A 136 0.33 -15.98 -7.23
C GLY A 136 1.69 -16.31 -6.63
N ASP A 137 2.76 -15.59 -6.99
CA ASP A 137 4.11 -15.88 -6.52
C ASP A 137 4.26 -15.59 -5.02
N LEU A 138 4.97 -16.49 -4.34
CA LEU A 138 5.23 -16.43 -2.90
C LEU A 138 6.73 -16.51 -2.63
N ILE A 139 7.23 -15.58 -1.82
CA ILE A 139 8.62 -15.55 -1.37
C ILE A 139 8.63 -15.54 0.16
N HIS A 140 9.12 -16.64 0.74
CA HIS A 140 9.30 -16.78 2.18
C HIS A 140 10.68 -16.31 2.59
N LEU A 141 10.73 -15.45 3.61
CA LEU A 141 11.98 -14.97 4.21
C LEU A 141 12.01 -15.34 5.69
N SER A 142 13.17 -15.78 6.15
CA SER A 142 13.47 -15.90 7.57
C SER A 142 13.63 -14.50 8.17
N PRO A 143 13.15 -14.24 9.41
CA PRO A 143 13.42 -13.00 10.11
C PRO A 143 14.94 -12.78 10.33
N PRO A 144 15.40 -11.54 10.55
CA PRO A 144 16.79 -11.28 10.90
C PRO A 144 17.16 -12.02 12.20
N PRO A 145 18.30 -12.74 12.27
CA PRO A 145 18.70 -13.49 13.46
C PRO A 145 18.74 -12.65 14.75
N GLN A 146 19.02 -11.36 14.62
CA GLN A 146 19.09 -10.41 15.73
C GLN A 146 17.74 -10.21 16.44
N LEU A 147 16.60 -10.55 15.81
CA LEU A 147 15.28 -10.45 16.44
C LEU A 147 15.10 -11.39 17.63
N ASP A 148 15.89 -12.47 17.72
CA ASP A 148 15.84 -13.39 18.87
C ASP A 148 16.20 -12.70 20.20
N ALA A 149 16.99 -11.62 20.14
CA ALA A 149 17.31 -10.78 21.29
C ALA A 149 16.21 -9.74 21.61
N LEU A 150 15.33 -9.44 20.67
CA LEU A 150 14.28 -8.41 20.75
C LEU A 150 12.89 -9.02 21.02
N LYS A 151 12.82 -9.98 21.94
CA LYS A 151 11.58 -10.71 22.24
C LYS A 151 10.48 -9.76 22.71
N GLY A 152 9.29 -9.91 22.10
CA GLY A 152 8.11 -9.11 22.43
C GLY A 152 8.04 -7.74 21.74
N VAL A 153 9.05 -7.34 20.96
CA VAL A 153 9.01 -6.11 20.15
C VAL A 153 8.13 -6.30 18.93
N PHE A 154 7.04 -5.53 18.83
CA PHE A 154 6.20 -5.54 17.63
C PHE A 154 6.90 -4.82 16.47
N PHE A 155 6.91 -5.44 15.30
CA PHE A 155 7.54 -4.89 14.10
C PHE A 155 6.50 -4.44 13.08
N GLN A 156 6.82 -3.34 12.40
CA GLN A 156 6.21 -2.97 11.12
C GLN A 156 7.18 -3.33 10.01
N ALA A 157 6.65 -3.47 8.79
CA ALA A 157 7.47 -3.83 7.65
C ALA A 157 6.93 -3.24 6.36
N THR A 158 7.82 -2.95 5.42
CA THR A 158 7.45 -2.58 4.05
C THR A 158 8.37 -3.26 3.05
N VAL A 159 7.81 -3.53 1.86
CA VAL A 159 8.58 -3.94 0.68
C VAL A 159 8.81 -2.72 -0.20
N ILE A 160 10.02 -2.59 -0.76
CA ILE A 160 10.38 -1.55 -1.70
C ILE A 160 11.04 -2.16 -2.93
N CYS A 161 10.87 -1.51 -4.09
CA CYS A 161 11.64 -1.86 -5.28
C CYS A 161 13.07 -1.36 -5.10
N ALA A 162 14.07 -2.16 -5.45
CA ALA A 162 15.49 -1.79 -5.34
C ALA A 162 16.02 -1.05 -6.59
N ALA A 163 15.20 -0.89 -7.65
CA ALA A 163 15.58 -0.14 -8.83
C ALA A 163 15.89 1.32 -8.44
N THR A 164 17.14 1.73 -8.62
CA THR A 164 17.59 3.08 -8.26
C THR A 164 17.05 4.10 -9.27
N THR A 165 16.67 5.28 -8.77
CA THR A 165 16.28 6.46 -9.54
C THR A 165 17.41 7.02 -10.44
N ALA A 166 18.61 6.44 -10.40
CA ALA A 166 19.81 6.89 -11.10
C ALA A 166 19.76 6.69 -12.63
N ALA A 167 18.84 5.88 -13.15
CA ALA A 167 18.51 5.84 -14.56
C ALA A 167 17.14 6.49 -14.75
N GLY A 168 17.13 7.81 -14.90
CA GLY A 168 15.93 8.60 -15.13
C GLY A 168 15.18 8.15 -16.39
N ASP A 169 14.30 7.18 -16.25
CA ASP A 169 13.13 6.87 -17.10
C ASP A 169 12.26 5.73 -16.50
N HIS A 170 12.40 5.45 -15.19
CA HIS A 170 11.65 4.37 -14.56
C HIS A 170 10.31 4.90 -14.08
N VAL A 171 9.29 4.83 -14.93
CA VAL A 171 7.91 4.90 -14.44
C VAL A 171 7.73 3.76 -13.44
N HIS A 172 7.38 4.10 -12.19
CA HIS A 172 7.07 3.16 -11.12
C HIS A 172 5.78 2.38 -11.46
N GLY A 173 5.88 1.49 -12.45
CA GLY A 173 4.84 0.55 -12.83
C GLY A 173 5.20 -0.88 -12.43
N ASP A 174 4.33 -1.81 -12.83
CA ASP A 174 4.41 -3.26 -12.56
C ASP A 174 5.66 -3.95 -13.14
N ASN A 175 6.46 -3.23 -13.95
CA ASN A 175 7.81 -3.67 -14.36
C ASN A 175 8.78 -3.78 -13.16
N CYS A 176 8.45 -3.18 -12.01
CA CYS A 176 9.17 -3.38 -10.75
C CYS A 176 9.04 -4.80 -10.18
N LYS A 177 8.07 -5.61 -10.63
CA LYS A 177 7.85 -6.97 -10.14
C LYS A 177 8.95 -7.96 -10.53
N SER A 178 9.68 -7.70 -11.60
CA SER A 178 10.86 -8.50 -11.97
C SER A 178 12.15 -7.97 -11.35
N ASN A 179 12.12 -6.76 -10.79
CA ASN A 179 13.30 -6.15 -10.20
C ASN A 179 13.57 -6.72 -8.82
N PRO A 180 14.84 -6.71 -8.39
CA PRO A 180 15.17 -6.93 -6.99
C PRO A 180 14.37 -5.97 -6.11
N PHE A 181 14.02 -6.45 -4.93
CA PHE A 181 13.39 -5.70 -3.86
C PHE A 181 14.26 -5.68 -2.61
N LYS A 182 13.92 -4.74 -1.73
CA LYS A 182 14.34 -4.78 -0.33
C LYS A 182 13.12 -4.91 0.57
N VAL A 183 13.33 -5.48 1.75
CA VAL A 183 12.36 -5.44 2.85
C VAL A 183 12.97 -4.66 3.99
N VAL A 184 12.23 -3.70 4.53
CA VAL A 184 12.64 -2.94 5.71
C VAL A 184 11.71 -3.31 6.85
N LEU A 185 12.25 -3.90 7.92
CA LEU A 185 11.56 -4.09 9.19
C LEU A 185 11.94 -2.96 10.14
N VAL A 186 10.96 -2.39 10.83
CA VAL A 186 11.16 -1.39 11.88
C VAL A 186 10.45 -1.82 13.16
N GLY A 187 11.12 -1.67 14.30
CA GLY A 187 10.60 -2.05 15.61
C GLY A 187 11.09 -1.10 16.69
N THR A 188 10.53 -1.19 17.89
CA THR A 188 10.98 -0.40 19.04
C THR A 188 10.83 -1.16 20.35
N ASP A 189 11.82 -1.01 21.24
CA ASP A 189 11.78 -1.50 22.62
C ASP A 189 11.25 -0.44 23.60
N ARG A 190 10.64 0.63 23.07
CA ARG A 190 10.17 1.87 23.71
C ARG A 190 11.23 2.95 23.91
N SER A 191 12.50 2.60 24.09
CA SER A 191 13.60 3.57 24.25
C SER A 191 14.42 3.77 22.98
N THR A 192 14.44 2.76 22.12
CA THR A 192 15.22 2.73 20.89
C THR A 192 14.35 2.20 19.77
N ALA A 193 14.47 2.80 18.59
CA ALA A 193 13.92 2.26 17.36
C ALA A 193 15.04 1.54 16.58
N PHE A 194 14.68 0.43 15.96
CA PHE A 194 15.57 -0.46 15.21
C PHE A 194 15.06 -0.60 13.79
N ALA A 195 15.95 -0.66 12.80
CA ALA A 195 15.61 -1.01 11.44
C ALA A 195 16.55 -2.08 10.87
N PHE A 196 15.96 -3.06 10.20
CA PHE A 196 16.66 -4.15 9.50
C PHE A 196 16.32 -4.10 8.02
N VAL A 197 17.31 -4.27 7.17
CA VAL A 197 17.15 -4.27 5.72
C VAL A 197 17.57 -5.61 5.15
N TYR A 198 16.66 -6.25 4.42
CA TYR A 198 16.92 -7.40 3.57
C TYR A 198 17.08 -6.94 2.13
N SER A 199 18.05 -7.50 1.42
CA SER A 199 18.18 -7.33 -0.04
C SER A 199 17.96 -8.65 -0.75
N SER A 200 17.04 -8.67 -1.72
CA SER A 200 16.85 -9.83 -2.59
C SER A 200 18.01 -10.10 -3.54
N GLU A 201 18.91 -9.13 -3.75
CA GLU A 201 20.10 -9.32 -4.58
C GLU A 201 21.15 -10.16 -3.84
N THR A 202 21.33 -9.90 -2.55
CA THR A 202 22.28 -10.64 -1.71
C THR A 202 21.64 -11.88 -1.09
N GLY A 203 20.32 -11.87 -0.90
CA GLY A 203 19.59 -12.94 -0.24
C GLY A 203 19.67 -12.90 1.29
N ASP A 204 20.17 -11.81 1.86
CA ASP A 204 20.51 -11.71 3.28
C ASP A 204 20.02 -10.41 3.93
N TRP A 205 19.88 -10.46 5.25
CA TRP A 205 19.77 -9.28 6.10
C TRP A 205 21.14 -8.65 6.28
N GLY A 206 21.21 -7.32 6.32
CA GLY A 206 22.45 -6.63 6.72
C GLY A 206 22.93 -7.04 8.10
N ASP A 207 24.25 -6.98 8.33
CA ASP A 207 24.89 -7.46 9.56
C ASP A 207 24.42 -6.74 10.83
N HIS A 208 24.06 -5.46 10.70
CA HIS A 208 23.75 -4.58 11.82
C HIS A 208 22.38 -3.92 11.63
N ALA A 209 21.66 -3.76 12.74
CA ALA A 209 20.48 -2.90 12.78
C ALA A 209 20.90 -1.44 12.73
N ALA A 210 20.15 -0.60 12.02
CA ALA A 210 20.18 0.83 12.27
C ALA A 210 19.43 1.10 13.57
N GLU A 211 19.93 2.01 14.39
CA GLU A 211 19.35 2.32 15.70
C GLU A 211 19.26 3.82 15.92
N THR A 212 18.21 4.26 16.59
CA THR A 212 18.11 5.64 17.07
C THR A 212 17.32 5.71 18.38
N PRO A 213 17.72 6.54 19.36
CA PRO A 213 16.94 6.77 20.56
C PRO A 213 15.55 7.34 20.23
N VAL A 214 14.52 6.87 20.92
CA VAL A 214 13.16 7.39 20.84
C VAL A 214 12.59 7.66 22.24
N GLY A 215 11.76 8.68 22.36
CA GLY A 215 11.18 9.09 23.64
C GLY A 215 9.98 8.25 24.06
N ASN A 216 10.20 7.15 24.79
CA ASN A 216 9.13 6.30 25.36
C ASN A 216 8.04 5.91 24.34
N CYS A 217 8.46 5.44 23.16
CA CYS A 217 7.54 5.00 22.12
C CYS A 217 6.70 3.83 22.62
N ILE A 218 5.38 3.93 22.53
CA ILE A 218 4.43 2.89 22.91
C ILE A 218 4.16 1.96 21.73
N SER A 219 4.06 2.52 20.51
CA SER A 219 3.79 1.73 19.30
C SER A 219 4.20 2.45 18.02
N LEU A 220 4.50 1.67 16.98
CA LEU A 220 4.73 2.16 15.62
C LEU A 220 3.44 2.09 14.79
N GLY A 221 3.18 3.14 14.02
CA GLY A 221 2.09 3.17 13.05
C GLY A 221 2.25 2.09 11.97
N CYS A 222 1.14 1.47 11.58
CA CYS A 222 1.11 0.39 10.59
C CYS A 222 1.26 0.84 9.13
N ARG A 223 1.44 2.15 8.89
CA ARG A 223 1.53 2.77 7.57
C ARG A 223 2.94 3.31 7.37
N CYS A 224 3.55 2.92 6.26
CA CYS A 224 4.82 3.44 5.80
C CYS A 224 4.57 4.39 4.64
N ILE A 225 5.12 5.59 4.73
CA ILE A 225 5.22 6.51 3.59
C ILE A 225 6.64 6.47 3.03
N GLN A 226 6.78 6.58 1.72
CA GLN A 226 8.06 6.73 1.03
C GLN A 226 8.10 8.05 0.27
N ILE A 227 9.15 8.84 0.50
CA ILE A 227 9.48 10.06 -0.24
C ILE A 227 10.94 9.95 -0.68
N GLY A 228 11.17 9.82 -1.97
CA GLY A 228 12.50 9.51 -2.51
C GLY A 228 13.11 8.27 -1.84
N ASP A 229 14.29 8.46 -1.25
CA ASP A 229 15.05 7.43 -0.55
C ASP A 229 14.74 7.35 0.96
N PHE A 230 13.67 7.97 1.42
CA PHE A 230 13.30 7.99 2.84
C PHE A 230 11.97 7.29 3.08
N LEU A 231 11.92 6.54 4.18
CA LEU A 231 10.73 5.86 4.67
C LEU A 231 10.29 6.46 6.01
N TYR A 232 8.99 6.64 6.20
CA TYR A 232 8.40 7.32 7.34
C TYR A 232 7.31 6.49 8.01
N TRP A 233 7.35 6.40 9.34
CA TRP A 233 6.32 5.78 10.18
C TRP A 233 5.96 6.67 11.37
N MET A 234 4.71 6.64 11.82
CA MET A 234 4.37 7.27 13.10
C MET A 234 5.03 6.55 14.27
N LEU A 235 5.59 7.33 15.18
CA LEU A 235 5.92 6.93 16.54
C LEU A 235 4.82 7.45 17.46
N PHE A 236 4.08 6.54 18.10
CA PHE A 236 3.07 6.88 19.09
C PHE A 236 3.63 6.70 20.49
N GLY A 237 3.57 7.72 21.33
CA GLY A 237 4.15 7.73 22.67
C GLY A 237 3.52 8.79 23.56
N TYR A 238 4.28 9.30 24.54
CA TYR A 238 3.90 10.51 25.26
C TYR A 238 3.93 11.72 24.32
N ASP A 239 4.99 11.83 23.52
CA ASP A 239 5.08 12.73 22.38
C ASP A 239 4.98 11.90 21.10
N ASN A 240 4.09 12.28 20.20
CA ASN A 240 3.98 11.64 18.91
C ASN A 240 4.97 12.27 17.93
N ASN A 241 5.74 11.45 17.23
CA ASN A 241 6.75 11.91 16.28
C ASN A 241 6.73 11.01 15.04
N ILE A 242 7.60 11.26 14.08
CA ILE A 242 7.73 10.43 12.88
C ILE A 242 9.14 9.83 12.85
N LEU A 243 9.23 8.51 12.75
CA LEU A 243 10.47 7.81 12.50
C LEU A 243 10.82 7.95 11.02
N GLU A 244 12.04 8.38 10.72
CA GLU A 244 12.58 8.44 9.37
C GLU A 244 13.70 7.40 9.22
N PHE A 245 13.66 6.66 8.12
CA PHE A 245 14.72 5.73 7.72
C PHE A 245 15.26 6.10 6.34
N ASN A 246 16.57 6.28 6.23
CA ASN A 246 17.25 6.59 4.97
C ASN A 246 17.76 5.30 4.30
N LEU A 247 17.28 5.04 3.08
CA LEU A 247 17.56 3.83 2.30
C LEU A 247 18.96 3.77 1.70
N VAL A 248 19.67 4.90 1.61
CA VAL A 248 21.01 5.00 1.00
C VAL A 248 22.08 4.65 2.02
N ASN A 249 22.03 5.27 3.20
CA ASN A 249 23.04 5.09 4.24
C ASN A 249 22.59 4.14 5.36
N HIS A 250 21.35 3.65 5.32
CA HIS A 250 20.73 2.79 6.33
C HIS A 250 20.78 3.42 7.74
N SER A 251 20.45 4.71 7.88
CA SER A 251 20.37 5.39 9.18
C SER A 251 18.93 5.70 9.59
N LEU A 252 18.68 5.73 10.90
CA LEU A 252 17.42 6.16 11.50
C LEU A 252 17.53 7.56 12.11
N SER A 253 16.49 8.35 11.94
CA SER A 253 16.33 9.66 12.55
C SER A 253 14.88 9.86 13.02
N VAL A 254 14.62 10.94 13.77
CA VAL A 254 13.27 11.30 14.23
C VAL A 254 12.93 12.69 13.73
N VAL A 255 11.82 12.78 13.01
CA VAL A 255 11.18 14.04 12.62
C VAL A 255 10.22 14.43 13.73
N TYR A 256 10.52 15.53 14.41
CA TYR A 256 9.76 15.98 15.56
C TYR A 256 8.44 16.63 15.14
N VAL A 257 7.36 16.27 15.83
CA VAL A 257 6.05 16.93 15.67
C VAL A 257 5.77 17.70 16.96
N PRO A 258 5.66 19.04 16.93
CA PRO A 258 5.31 19.82 18.11
C PRO A 258 4.04 19.33 18.80
N THR A 259 4.05 19.26 20.14
CA THR A 259 2.96 18.67 20.94
C THR A 259 1.59 19.30 20.63
N HIS A 260 1.52 20.63 20.52
CA HIS A 260 0.28 21.35 20.21
C HIS A 260 -0.40 20.96 18.89
N ILE A 261 0.32 20.35 17.94
CA ILE A 261 -0.25 19.86 16.67
C ILE A 261 -1.11 18.62 16.89
N HIS A 262 -0.77 17.82 17.90
CA HIS A 262 -1.35 16.51 18.15
C HIS A 262 -1.93 16.37 19.56
N GLU A 263 -2.11 17.47 20.28
CA GLU A 263 -2.91 17.48 21.50
C GLU A 263 -4.36 17.06 21.18
N ASP A 264 -4.92 16.15 21.97
CA ASP A 264 -6.30 15.65 21.84
C ASP A 264 -6.69 15.14 20.44
N HIS A 265 -5.75 14.51 19.73
CA HIS A 265 -6.00 13.94 18.40
C HIS A 265 -6.84 12.64 18.47
N ASP A 266 -7.62 12.39 17.42
CA ASP A 266 -8.27 11.11 17.15
C ASP A 266 -7.39 10.18 16.30
N GLY A 267 -6.41 10.70 15.59
CA GLY A 267 -5.44 9.87 14.87
C GLY A 267 -4.47 10.71 14.06
N LEU A 268 -3.28 10.15 13.85
CA LEU A 268 -2.18 10.76 13.14
C LEU A 268 -1.77 9.86 11.97
N TYR A 269 -1.64 10.43 10.79
CA TYR A 269 -1.39 9.67 9.57
C TYR A 269 -0.41 10.42 8.67
N PRO A 270 0.82 9.93 8.50
CA PRO A 270 1.76 10.51 7.56
C PRO A 270 1.23 10.24 6.15
N ILE A 271 1.41 11.22 5.29
CA ILE A 271 1.03 11.20 3.87
C ILE A 271 2.14 11.84 3.05
N THR A 272 2.02 11.74 1.73
CA THR A 272 2.81 12.57 0.83
C THR A 272 1.99 13.74 0.31
N LEU A 273 2.65 14.87 0.11
CA LEU A 273 2.11 16.05 -0.55
C LEU A 273 2.93 16.36 -1.80
N GLN A 274 2.47 17.31 -2.62
CA GLN A 274 3.14 17.79 -3.83
C GLN A 274 3.69 16.64 -4.71
N GLU A 275 2.79 15.79 -5.22
CA GLU A 275 3.14 14.68 -6.12
C GLU A 275 4.17 13.69 -5.53
N GLY A 276 4.15 13.47 -4.21
CA GLY A 276 5.02 12.47 -3.58
C GLY A 276 6.37 13.02 -3.08
N THR A 277 6.60 14.33 -3.18
CA THR A 277 7.91 14.93 -2.90
C THR A 277 8.05 15.47 -1.47
N GLU A 278 6.94 15.69 -0.79
CA GLU A 278 6.94 16.31 0.54
C GLU A 278 6.21 15.48 1.59
N LEU A 279 6.67 15.59 2.83
CA LEU A 279 6.08 14.92 3.97
C LEU A 279 4.89 15.73 4.49
N GLY A 280 3.73 15.09 4.55
CA GLY A 280 2.55 15.63 5.20
C GLY A 280 2.13 14.79 6.40
N LEU A 281 1.34 15.40 7.29
CA LEU A 281 0.72 14.76 8.43
C LEU A 281 -0.75 15.15 8.49
N ILE A 282 -1.62 14.14 8.44
CA ILE A 282 -3.03 14.31 8.78
C ILE A 282 -3.18 14.18 10.29
N VAL A 283 -3.78 15.19 10.90
CA VAL A 283 -4.28 15.18 12.27
C VAL A 283 -5.80 15.14 12.23
N MET A 284 -6.37 14.03 12.68
CA MET A 284 -7.81 13.88 12.81
C MET A 284 -8.31 14.41 14.15
N SER A 285 -9.39 15.18 14.14
CA SER A 285 -10.19 15.52 15.31
C SER A 285 -11.67 15.44 14.96
N ARG A 286 -12.36 14.42 15.47
CA ARG A 286 -13.72 14.01 15.09
C ARG A 286 -13.85 13.77 13.57
N SER A 287 -14.47 14.69 12.84
CA SER A 287 -14.60 14.68 11.38
C SER A 287 -13.68 15.68 10.69
N CYS A 288 -12.99 16.54 11.44
CA CYS A 288 -12.03 17.49 10.90
C CYS A 288 -10.72 16.78 10.60
N MET A 289 -10.27 16.91 9.37
CA MET A 289 -9.00 16.44 8.86
C MET A 289 -8.10 17.66 8.63
N GLN A 290 -7.24 17.96 9.61
CA GLN A 290 -6.26 19.03 9.48
C GLN A 290 -4.98 18.46 8.87
N ILE A 291 -4.54 19.01 7.75
CA ILE A 291 -3.29 18.62 7.10
C ILE A 291 -2.18 19.58 7.53
N TRP A 292 -1.02 19.04 7.84
CA TRP A 292 0.21 19.79 8.10
C TRP A 292 1.27 19.36 7.10
N GLN A 293 2.01 20.31 6.56
CA GLN A 293 3.12 20.09 5.64
C GLN A 293 4.43 20.32 6.37
N TRP A 294 5.35 19.37 6.27
CA TRP A 294 6.71 19.53 6.76
C TRP A 294 7.52 20.31 5.73
N MET A 295 8.21 21.36 6.17
CA MET A 295 9.04 22.17 5.31
C MET A 295 10.16 22.85 6.07
N ILE A 296 11.16 23.31 5.32
CA ILE A 296 12.22 24.17 5.83
C ILE A 296 11.83 25.60 5.44
N ASP A 297 11.71 26.49 6.42
CA ASP A 297 11.37 27.89 6.18
C ASP A 297 12.53 28.67 5.52
N PHE A 298 12.30 29.94 5.20
CA PHE A 298 13.31 30.80 4.56
C PHE A 298 14.54 31.03 5.44
N ASP A 299 14.42 30.85 6.76
CA ASP A 299 15.51 30.99 7.72
C ASP A 299 16.28 29.65 7.90
N GLY A 300 15.87 28.60 7.18
CA GLY A 300 16.50 27.29 7.22
C GLY A 300 16.04 26.44 8.41
N LEU A 301 14.98 26.84 9.12
CA LEU A 301 14.45 26.11 10.27
C LEU A 301 13.38 25.10 9.80
N PRO A 302 13.50 23.82 10.19
CA PRO A 302 12.47 22.84 9.90
C PRO A 302 11.22 23.11 10.75
N GLY A 303 10.04 22.98 10.14
CA GLY A 303 8.78 23.21 10.82
C GLY A 303 7.57 22.60 10.10
N TRP A 304 6.43 22.65 10.77
CA TRP A 304 5.15 22.19 10.26
C TRP A 304 4.25 23.40 9.99
N LEU A 305 3.72 23.51 8.77
CA LEU A 305 2.71 24.52 8.42
C LEU A 305 1.34 23.88 8.22
N PRO A 306 0.26 24.42 8.83
CA PRO A 306 -1.08 23.92 8.62
C PRO A 306 -1.60 24.36 7.26
N LEU A 307 -2.21 23.43 6.53
CA LEU A 307 -2.99 23.70 5.32
C LEU A 307 -4.47 23.91 5.65
N GLU A 308 -5.33 24.11 4.65
CA GLU A 308 -6.77 24.23 4.88
C GLU A 308 -7.35 22.91 5.41
N PRO A 309 -8.17 22.94 6.49
CA PRO A 309 -8.80 21.74 7.03
C PRO A 309 -9.94 21.24 6.15
N ILE A 310 -10.11 19.93 6.10
CA ILE A 310 -11.20 19.25 5.37
C ILE A 310 -12.18 18.65 6.39
N TYR A 311 -13.46 19.01 6.28
CA TYR A 311 -14.53 18.48 7.14
C TYR A 311 -15.19 17.28 6.46
N LEU A 312 -14.83 16.07 6.89
CA LEU A 312 -15.22 14.81 6.25
C LEU A 312 -16.72 14.51 6.36
N ASP A 313 -17.39 15.01 7.40
CA ASP A 313 -18.83 14.91 7.56
C ASP A 313 -19.59 15.64 6.45
N ASN A 314 -19.14 16.85 6.12
CA ASN A 314 -19.70 17.62 5.01
C ASN A 314 -19.34 16.99 3.66
N LEU A 315 -18.06 16.61 3.50
CA LEU A 315 -17.55 16.04 2.25
C LEU A 315 -18.25 14.73 1.87
N LEU A 316 -18.36 13.81 2.83
CA LEU A 316 -18.89 12.45 2.61
C LEU A 316 -20.41 12.36 2.84
N HIS A 317 -21.06 13.49 3.10
CA HIS A 317 -22.48 13.58 3.42
C HIS A 317 -22.89 12.63 4.55
N LEU A 318 -22.12 12.64 5.65
CA LEU A 318 -22.37 11.78 6.80
C LEU A 318 -23.58 12.29 7.60
N SER A 319 -24.43 11.36 8.02
CA SER A 319 -25.53 11.68 8.94
C SER A 319 -24.99 11.96 10.36
N ALA A 320 -25.72 12.75 11.16
CA ALA A 320 -25.27 13.11 12.51
C ALA A 320 -24.97 11.90 13.41
N GLY A 321 -25.65 10.76 13.20
CA GLY A 321 -25.39 9.50 13.91
C GLY A 321 -24.12 8.80 13.45
N GLU A 322 -23.67 9.02 12.21
CA GLU A 322 -22.44 8.42 11.69
C GLU A 322 -21.17 9.09 12.23
N CYS A 323 -21.28 10.35 12.64
CA CYS A 323 -20.20 11.17 13.19
C CYS A 323 -19.92 10.93 14.69
N VAL A 324 -20.69 10.04 15.35
CA VAL A 324 -20.62 9.80 16.80
C VAL A 324 -19.34 9.04 17.20
N ASN A 325 -18.70 8.35 16.24
CA ASN A 325 -17.35 7.82 16.38
C ASN A 325 -16.39 8.60 15.47
N PRO A 326 -15.14 8.85 15.91
CA PRO A 326 -14.20 9.63 15.14
C PRO A 326 -13.89 8.95 13.81
N THR A 327 -14.01 9.70 12.72
CA THR A 327 -13.64 9.27 11.39
C THR A 327 -12.15 8.93 11.37
N LYS A 328 -11.77 7.80 10.78
CA LYS A 328 -10.38 7.34 10.75
C LYS A 328 -9.87 7.21 9.32
N VAL A 329 -8.60 7.53 9.12
CA VAL A 329 -7.88 7.16 7.90
C VAL A 329 -7.38 5.72 8.05
N LEU A 330 -7.84 4.83 7.20
CA LEU A 330 -7.43 3.43 7.15
C LEU A 330 -6.16 3.23 6.33
N GLY A 331 -5.94 4.03 5.30
CA GLY A 331 -4.82 3.84 4.38
C GLY A 331 -4.68 5.00 3.43
N PHE A 332 -3.52 5.09 2.80
CA PHE A 332 -3.22 6.08 1.79
C PHE A 332 -2.49 5.41 0.64
N SER A 333 -3.00 5.58 -0.57
CA SER A 333 -2.34 5.12 -1.79
C SER A 333 -1.56 6.30 -2.38
N GLN A 334 -0.24 6.29 -2.17
CA GLN A 334 0.64 7.37 -2.61
C GLN A 334 0.52 7.65 -4.10
N ASP A 335 0.56 6.58 -4.91
CA ASP A 335 0.59 6.67 -6.37
C ASP A 335 -0.70 7.27 -6.95
N TYR A 336 -1.82 7.20 -6.23
CA TYR A 336 -3.13 7.70 -6.70
C TYR A 336 -3.63 8.90 -5.89
N ASN A 337 -2.90 9.30 -4.85
CA ASN A 337 -3.32 10.30 -3.87
C ASN A 337 -4.70 9.98 -3.26
N GLU A 338 -4.99 8.69 -3.05
CA GLU A 338 -6.29 8.21 -2.56
C GLU A 338 -6.22 7.84 -1.07
N LEU A 339 -7.05 8.50 -0.26
CA LEU A 339 -7.27 8.16 1.14
C LEU A 339 -8.42 7.17 1.27
N PHE A 340 -8.20 6.15 2.10
CA PHE A 340 -9.24 5.25 2.54
C PHE A 340 -9.73 5.71 3.90
N VAL A 341 -10.99 6.12 3.99
CA VAL A 341 -11.58 6.77 5.17
C VAL A 341 -12.73 5.92 5.68
N ALA A 342 -12.75 5.64 6.98
CA ALA A 342 -13.86 4.96 7.64
C ALA A 342 -14.69 5.92 8.47
N SER A 343 -16.00 5.95 8.20
CA SER A 343 -17.00 6.40 9.17
C SER A 343 -17.36 5.25 10.11
N SER A 344 -18.33 5.48 11.01
CA SER A 344 -18.86 4.40 11.85
C SER A 344 -19.59 3.29 11.06
N THR A 345 -20.03 3.54 9.82
CA THR A 345 -20.85 2.60 9.05
C THR A 345 -20.32 2.28 7.66
N ARG A 346 -19.43 3.10 7.10
CA ARG A 346 -19.01 3.01 5.69
C ARG A 346 -17.51 3.25 5.50
N ILE A 347 -16.96 2.66 4.45
CA ILE A 347 -15.61 2.95 3.95
C ILE A 347 -15.72 3.73 2.64
N PHE A 348 -14.95 4.80 2.56
CA PHE A 348 -14.83 5.66 1.40
C PHE A 348 -13.41 5.65 0.87
N MET A 349 -13.30 5.82 -0.45
CA MET A 349 -12.10 6.25 -1.13
C MET A 349 -12.25 7.73 -1.44
N VAL A 350 -11.26 8.54 -1.09
CA VAL A 350 -11.28 10.00 -1.25
C VAL A 350 -9.98 10.44 -1.90
N ASN A 351 -10.06 11.05 -3.07
CA ASN A 351 -8.91 11.64 -3.71
C ASN A 351 -8.56 12.94 -2.97
N LEU A 352 -7.37 13.03 -2.40
CA LEU A 352 -7.04 14.12 -1.47
C LEU A 352 -6.94 15.49 -2.16
N GLU A 353 -6.56 15.51 -3.43
CA GLU A 353 -6.42 16.76 -4.20
C GLU A 353 -7.76 17.22 -4.80
N SER A 354 -8.46 16.33 -5.50
CA SER A 354 -9.73 16.69 -6.15
C SER A 354 -10.94 16.66 -5.21
N LEU A 355 -10.78 16.08 -4.02
CA LEU A 355 -11.83 15.83 -3.03
C LEU A 355 -13.02 15.04 -3.57
N ARG A 356 -12.85 14.36 -4.71
CA ARG A 356 -13.84 13.41 -5.21
C ARG A 356 -13.78 12.16 -4.35
N PHE A 357 -14.94 11.60 -4.02
CA PHE A 357 -15.02 10.39 -3.22
C PHE A 357 -15.91 9.34 -3.87
N LYS A 358 -15.68 8.09 -3.45
CA LYS A 358 -16.50 6.92 -3.78
C LYS A 358 -16.74 6.12 -2.50
N GLU A 359 -18.00 5.78 -2.24
CA GLU A 359 -18.34 4.77 -1.23
C GLU A 359 -17.95 3.38 -1.74
N LEU A 360 -17.18 2.63 -0.95
CA LEU A 360 -16.68 1.31 -1.35
C LEU A 360 -17.53 0.19 -0.79
N CYS A 361 -17.83 0.24 0.51
CA CYS A 361 -18.54 -0.81 1.23
C CYS A 361 -18.96 -0.37 2.62
N LYS A 362 -19.76 -1.21 3.28
CA LYS A 362 -20.16 -1.01 4.67
C LYS A 362 -19.09 -1.53 5.63
N MET A 363 -18.99 -0.90 6.79
CA MET A 363 -18.06 -1.32 7.87
C MET A 363 -18.47 -2.64 8.52
N ASP A 364 -19.77 -2.98 8.51
CA ASP A 364 -20.30 -4.21 9.10
C ASP A 364 -19.76 -5.49 8.42
N GLU A 365 -19.34 -5.38 7.17
CA GLU A 365 -18.69 -6.48 6.43
C GLU A 365 -17.37 -6.93 7.07
N PHE A 366 -16.75 -6.08 7.88
CA PHE A 366 -15.51 -6.37 8.61
C PHE A 366 -15.73 -6.67 10.10
N LEU A 367 -16.99 -6.68 10.57
CA LEU A 367 -17.32 -6.97 11.96
C LEU A 367 -17.65 -8.46 12.15
N ASP A 368 -17.11 -9.03 13.22
CA ASP A 368 -17.49 -10.36 13.72
C ASP A 368 -18.72 -10.33 14.62
N SER A 369 -18.88 -9.21 15.32
CA SER A 369 -19.99 -8.95 16.23
C SER A 369 -20.22 -7.45 16.34
N PRO A 370 -21.40 -7.01 16.82
CA PRO A 370 -21.71 -5.59 17.03
C PRO A 370 -20.68 -4.87 17.92
N ASP A 371 -19.99 -5.59 18.81
CA ASP A 371 -19.00 -5.06 19.75
C ASP A 371 -17.56 -5.17 19.24
N SER A 372 -17.34 -5.81 18.09
CA SER A 372 -16.00 -5.94 17.51
C SER A 372 -15.48 -4.58 17.06
N ARG A 373 -14.23 -4.28 17.41
CA ARG A 373 -13.61 -3.04 16.91
C ARG A 373 -13.28 -3.20 15.42
N PRO A 374 -13.56 -2.19 14.58
CA PRO A 374 -13.38 -2.26 13.13
C PRO A 374 -11.91 -2.42 12.71
N ILE A 375 -11.70 -2.67 11.42
CA ILE A 375 -10.36 -2.65 10.80
C ILE A 375 -9.61 -1.33 11.09
N TYR A 376 -8.30 -1.43 11.27
CA TYR A 376 -7.44 -0.29 11.63
C TYR A 376 -6.56 0.21 10.48
N ALA A 377 -6.37 -0.64 9.49
CA ALA A 377 -5.53 -0.37 8.35
C ALA A 377 -6.03 -1.09 7.11
N VAL A 378 -5.82 -0.47 5.96
CA VAL A 378 -5.95 -1.11 4.66
C VAL A 378 -4.66 -0.93 3.87
N TYR A 379 -4.39 -1.88 2.99
CA TYR A 379 -3.20 -1.95 2.15
C TYR A 379 -3.66 -1.93 0.69
N PRO A 380 -3.72 -0.75 0.06
CA PRO A 380 -4.20 -0.60 -1.31
C PRO A 380 -3.28 -1.33 -2.29
N ILE A 381 -3.87 -2.02 -3.28
CA ILE A 381 -3.12 -2.72 -4.31
C ILE A 381 -3.48 -2.18 -5.69
N ALA A 382 -2.45 -1.76 -6.40
CA ALA A 382 -2.53 -1.45 -7.81
C ALA A 382 -1.59 -2.38 -8.60
N SER A 383 -2.08 -2.91 -9.71
CA SER A 383 -1.31 -3.79 -10.59
C SER A 383 -2.00 -3.93 -11.95
N PHE A 384 -1.22 -4.12 -13.02
CA PHE A 384 -1.80 -4.49 -14.31
C PHE A 384 -2.29 -5.92 -14.25
N TYR A 385 -3.52 -6.13 -14.73
CA TYR A 385 -4.18 -7.43 -14.68
C TYR A 385 -4.27 -8.01 -16.09
N ASP A 386 -3.23 -8.76 -16.47
CA ASP A 386 -3.02 -9.21 -17.85
C ASP A 386 -3.63 -10.60 -18.12
N ALA A 387 -3.88 -10.92 -19.38
CA ALA A 387 -4.64 -12.10 -19.80
C ALA A 387 -4.04 -13.45 -19.36
N ASP A 388 -2.73 -13.55 -19.16
CA ASP A 388 -2.09 -14.79 -18.68
C ASP A 388 -2.46 -15.13 -17.22
N SER A 389 -2.82 -14.13 -16.40
CA SER A 389 -3.28 -14.34 -15.01
C SER A 389 -4.60 -15.13 -14.91
N SER A 390 -5.31 -15.31 -16.03
CA SER A 390 -6.53 -16.13 -16.10
C SER A 390 -6.27 -17.63 -16.29
N SER A 391 -5.04 -18.02 -16.64
CA SER A 391 -4.73 -19.39 -17.09
C SER A 391 -4.22 -20.34 -16.00
N SER A 392 -3.93 -19.86 -14.79
CA SER A 392 -3.40 -20.69 -13.68
C SER A 392 -4.46 -21.30 -12.75
N SER A 393 -5.74 -21.25 -13.13
CA SER A 393 -6.82 -21.92 -12.39
C SER A 393 -7.77 -22.65 -13.34
N ALA A 394 -7.35 -23.83 -13.77
CA ALA A 394 -8.23 -24.86 -14.35
C ALA A 394 -7.85 -26.22 -13.76
#